data_AF-A0A2X2XVE6-F1
#
_entry.id   AF-A0A2X2XVE6-F1
#
_cell.length_a   1.000
_cell.length_b   1.000
_cell.length_c   1.000
_cell.angle_alpha   90.00
_cell.angle_beta   90.00
_cell.angle_gamma   90.00
#
_symmetry.space_group_name_H-M   'P 1'
#
loop_
_entity.id
_entity.type
_entity.pdbx_description
1 polymer ?
#
loop_
_entity_poly.entity_id
_entity_poly.type
_entity_poly.pdbx_seq_one_letter_code
_entity_poly.pdbx_strand_id
1 'polypeptide(L)'
;MKKIVSLIMVVLISILFIGCGSATKEIKNSELDQAINNGTLKDVFDYSTYEVTDDNGNKSINVTLAYNDEVLRKGVVTGIRNIVERELSKEYQTINLTIIQEKPQFDSVNYIFKDGKWDKEVE
;
A
#
# COMPACT_ATOMS: atom_id res chain seq x y z
N MET A 1 9.27 19.14 21.44
CA MET A 1 8.49 20.07 20.60
C MET A 1 9.37 20.60 19.49
N LYS A 2 9.11 20.24 18.23
CA LYS A 2 9.43 21.01 17.02
C LYS A 2 8.82 20.31 15.78
N LYS A 3 7.68 20.86 15.36
CA LYS A 3 7.20 21.06 13.97
C LYS A 3 6.81 19.82 13.15
N ILE A 4 5.58 19.35 13.36
CA ILE A 4 4.75 18.73 12.31
C ILE A 4 4.08 19.90 11.58
N VAL A 5 4.55 20.27 10.38
CA VAL A 5 3.87 21.25 9.52
C VAL A 5 4.07 20.86 8.06
N SER A 6 2.94 20.76 7.35
CA SER A 6 2.78 20.72 5.89
C SER A 6 3.30 19.47 5.18
N LEU A 7 2.58 18.86 4.25
CA LEU A 7 1.76 19.50 3.24
C LEU A 7 0.63 18.55 2.80
N ILE A 8 -0.60 19.01 3.00
CA ILE A 8 -1.79 18.47 2.35
C ILE A 8 -1.68 18.85 0.87
N MET A 9 -1.55 17.87 -0.03
CA MET A 9 -1.85 18.06 -1.45
C MET A 9 -3.03 17.14 -1.81
N VAL A 10 -4.23 17.62 -1.49
CA VAL A 10 -5.48 17.03 -2.00
C VAL A 10 -5.51 17.36 -3.49
N VAL A 11 -5.12 16.41 -4.32
CA VAL A 11 -5.41 16.44 -5.74
C VAL A 11 -6.76 15.74 -5.92
N LEU A 12 -7.82 16.54 -5.80
CA LEU A 12 -9.17 16.20 -6.23
C LEU A 12 -9.15 16.01 -7.76
N ILE A 13 -8.86 14.80 -8.23
CA ILE A 13 -9.19 14.39 -9.60
C ILE A 13 -10.52 13.64 -9.53
N SER A 14 -11.57 14.44 -9.68
CA SER A 14 -12.90 14.00 -10.05
C SER A 14 -12.84 13.24 -11.38
N ILE A 15 -12.97 11.91 -11.34
CA ILE A 15 -13.30 11.11 -12.52
C ILE A 15 -14.71 10.55 -12.34
N LEU A 16 -15.60 11.15 -13.11
CA LEU A 16 -16.92 10.65 -13.46
C LEU A 16 -16.80 9.22 -14.01
N PHE A 17 -17.24 8.22 -13.26
CA PHE A 17 -17.71 6.95 -13.83
C PHE A 17 -19.11 6.65 -13.30
N ILE A 18 -20.09 7.10 -14.07
CA ILE A 18 -21.47 6.62 -14.04
C ILE A 18 -21.43 5.22 -14.67
N GLY A 19 -21.58 4.18 -13.84
CA GLY A 19 -21.66 2.80 -14.30
C GLY A 19 -21.56 1.81 -13.13
N CYS A 20 -22.69 1.41 -12.57
CA CYS A 20 -22.87 0.28 -11.63
C CYS A 20 -21.79 0.09 -10.53
N GLY A 21 -22.06 0.64 -9.34
CA GLY A 21 -22.00 -0.17 -8.12
C GLY A 21 -20.81 -0.04 -7.17
N SER A 22 -19.60 0.27 -7.64
CA SER A 22 -18.43 0.26 -6.76
C SER A 22 -17.95 1.68 -6.40
N ALA A 23 -18.01 2.03 -5.12
CA ALA A 23 -17.45 3.29 -4.61
C ALA A 23 -15.97 3.08 -4.27
N THR A 24 -15.08 3.77 -4.98
CA THR A 24 -13.65 3.84 -4.65
C THR A 24 -13.37 5.07 -3.81
N LYS A 25 -12.63 4.91 -2.71
CA LYS A 25 -12.29 5.97 -1.77
C LYS A 25 -10.82 5.88 -1.38
N GLU A 26 -10.09 6.98 -1.54
CA GLU A 26 -8.75 7.15 -0.98
C GLU A 26 -8.84 7.33 0.55
N ILE A 27 -7.98 6.64 1.28
CA ILE A 27 -7.91 6.71 2.74
C ILE A 27 -6.47 6.96 3.22
N LYS A 28 -6.32 7.24 4.51
CA LYS A 28 -5.03 7.24 5.20
C LYS A 28 -4.96 6.06 6.15
N ASN A 29 -3.81 5.43 6.26
CA ASN A 29 -3.59 4.34 7.20
C ASN A 29 -2.31 4.57 8.03
N SER A 30 -2.42 5.43 9.04
CA SER A 30 -1.29 5.80 9.88
C SER A 30 -0.72 4.64 10.71
N GLU A 31 -1.52 3.62 11.00
CA GLU A 31 -1.07 2.44 11.74
C GLU A 31 -0.17 1.56 10.87
N LEU A 32 -0.60 1.31 9.62
CA LEU A 32 0.21 0.58 8.65
C LEU A 32 1.49 1.35 8.28
N ASP A 33 1.41 2.66 8.08
CA ASP A 33 2.57 3.52 7.84
C ASP A 33 3.59 3.41 8.99
N GLN A 34 3.12 3.46 10.24
CA GLN A 34 3.98 3.29 11.41
C GLN A 34 4.57 1.89 11.49
N ALA A 35 3.79 0.84 11.22
CA ALA A 35 4.26 -0.54 11.25
C ALA A 35 5.37 -0.79 10.22
N ILE A 36 5.21 -0.22 9.02
CA ILE A 36 6.18 -0.32 7.93
C ILE A 36 7.44 0.50 8.23
N ASN A 37 7.28 1.75 8.64
CA ASN A 37 8.40 2.67 8.90
C ASN A 37 9.19 2.28 10.16
N ASN A 38 8.55 1.75 11.20
CA ASN A 38 9.27 1.26 12.39
C ASN A 38 9.88 -0.13 12.19
N GLY A 39 9.47 -0.85 11.14
CA GLY A 39 9.89 -2.20 10.83
C GLY A 39 10.83 -2.24 9.64
N THR A 40 10.31 -2.74 8.52
CA THR A 40 11.10 -3.15 7.36
C THR A 40 11.73 -2.00 6.58
N LEU A 41 11.10 -0.83 6.55
CA LEU A 41 11.52 0.31 5.72
C LEU A 41 12.04 1.49 6.55
N LYS A 42 12.57 1.20 7.75
CA LYS A 42 13.09 2.24 8.63
C LYS A 42 14.14 3.08 7.92
N ASP A 43 13.96 4.40 8.01
CA ASP A 43 14.85 5.44 7.46
C ASP A 43 14.87 5.54 5.91
N VAL A 44 14.18 4.64 5.20
CA VAL A 44 14.12 4.62 3.71
C VAL A 44 12.71 4.71 3.15
N PHE A 45 11.67 4.63 3.99
CA PHE A 45 10.28 4.82 3.59
C PHE A 45 10.05 6.23 3.03
N ASP A 46 9.35 6.31 1.89
CA ASP A 46 8.99 7.59 1.27
C ASP A 46 7.50 7.91 1.41
N TYR A 47 6.64 7.13 0.76
CA TYR A 47 5.20 7.31 0.85
C TYR A 47 4.43 6.01 0.71
N SER A 48 3.13 6.12 1.04
CA SER A 48 2.14 5.09 0.84
C SER A 48 0.85 5.71 0.28
N THR A 49 0.10 4.93 -0.51
CA THR A 49 -1.26 5.28 -0.91
C THR A 49 -2.20 4.10 -0.67
N TYR A 50 -3.45 4.42 -0.35
CA TYR A 50 -4.46 3.46 0.04
C TYR A 50 -5.79 3.79 -0.62
N GLU A 51 -6.29 2.90 -1.46
CA GLU A 51 -7.59 3.04 -2.11
C GLU A 51 -8.46 1.85 -1.76
N VAL A 52 -9.60 2.11 -1.14
CA VAL A 52 -10.59 1.08 -0.81
C VAL A 52 -11.69 1.09 -1.85
N THR A 53 -12.04 -0.10 -2.33
CA THR A 53 -13.22 -0.33 -3.15
C THR A 53 -14.15 -1.26 -2.38
N ASP A 54 -15.42 -0.87 -2.28
CA ASP A 54 -16.49 -1.71 -1.75
C ASP A 54 -17.49 -1.97 -2.87
N ASP A 55 -17.60 -3.22 -3.29
CA ASP A 55 -18.62 -3.69 -4.21
C ASP A 55 -19.55 -4.66 -3.48
N ASN A 56 -20.69 -4.14 -3.02
CA ASN A 56 -21.75 -4.92 -2.37
C ASN A 56 -21.25 -5.79 -1.19
N GLY A 57 -20.35 -5.26 -0.36
CA GLY A 57 -19.78 -5.96 0.80
C GLY A 57 -18.48 -6.71 0.49
N ASN A 58 -18.06 -6.78 -0.78
CA ASN A 58 -16.75 -7.26 -1.16
C ASN A 58 -15.75 -6.11 -1.10
N LYS A 59 -15.14 -5.95 0.07
CA LYS A 59 -14.11 -4.93 0.30
C LYS A 59 -12.74 -5.38 -0.22
N SER A 60 -12.16 -4.57 -1.09
CA SER A 60 -10.78 -4.68 -1.53
C SER A 60 -10.00 -3.39 -1.24
N ILE A 61 -8.70 -3.52 -1.09
CA ILE A 61 -7.79 -2.37 -0.92
C ILE A 61 -6.61 -2.46 -1.88
N ASN A 62 -6.29 -1.34 -2.52
CA ASN A 62 -5.05 -1.14 -3.25
C ASN A 62 -4.07 -0.39 -2.35
N VAL A 63 -2.88 -0.96 -2.17
CA VAL A 63 -1.82 -0.43 -1.33
C VAL A 63 -0.61 -0.21 -2.22
N THR A 64 -0.16 1.03 -2.34
CA THR A 64 1.15 1.35 -2.95
C THR A 64 2.10 1.77 -1.85
N LEU A 65 3.31 1.24 -1.86
CA LEU A 65 4.37 1.58 -0.92
C LEU A 65 5.65 1.90 -1.69
N ALA A 66 6.21 3.08 -1.48
CA ALA A 66 7.44 3.52 -2.11
C ALA A 66 8.55 3.72 -1.06
N TYR A 67 9.77 3.33 -1.43
CA TYR A 67 10.97 3.53 -0.60
C TYR A 67 12.21 3.83 -1.44
N ASN A 68 13.16 4.47 -0.78
CA ASN A 68 14.43 4.91 -1.33
C ASN A 68 15.57 4.02 -0.82
N ASP A 69 15.82 2.87 -1.45
CA ASP A 69 16.94 1.98 -1.15
C ASP A 69 17.54 1.39 -2.43
N GLU A 70 18.82 1.02 -2.40
CA GLU A 70 19.62 0.69 -3.58
C GLU A 70 19.08 -0.45 -4.44
N VAL A 71 18.35 -1.40 -3.83
CA VAL A 71 17.88 -2.62 -4.49
C VAL A 71 16.55 -3.08 -3.89
N LEU A 72 15.68 -3.62 -4.73
CA LEU A 72 14.48 -4.35 -4.32
C LEU A 72 14.85 -5.71 -3.71
N ARG A 73 15.10 -5.74 -2.40
CA ARG A 73 15.56 -6.96 -1.71
C ARG A 73 14.38 -7.87 -1.38
N LYS A 74 14.49 -9.15 -1.71
CA LYS A 74 13.54 -10.21 -1.32
C LYS A 74 13.12 -10.13 0.15
N GLY A 75 14.07 -9.96 1.08
CA GLY A 75 13.76 -9.84 2.51
C GLY A 75 12.90 -8.62 2.87
N VAL A 76 13.09 -7.49 2.17
CA VAL A 76 12.28 -6.28 2.34
C VAL A 76 10.87 -6.53 1.83
N VAL A 77 10.74 -7.08 0.62
CA VAL A 77 9.44 -7.40 0.02
C VAL A 77 8.66 -8.40 0.88
N THR A 78 9.32 -9.45 1.39
CA THR A 78 8.71 -10.40 2.33
C THR A 78 8.26 -9.71 3.62
N GLY A 79 9.09 -8.83 4.18
CA GLY A 79 8.73 -8.06 5.38
C GLY A 79 7.49 -7.19 5.18
N ILE A 80 7.43 -6.47 4.06
CA ILE A 80 6.26 -5.64 3.69
C ILE A 80 5.02 -6.53 3.54
N ARG A 81 5.09 -7.62 2.77
CA ARG A 81 3.97 -8.56 2.60
C ARG A 81 3.44 -9.06 3.94
N ASN A 82 4.32 -9.47 4.85
CA ASN A 82 3.91 -9.98 6.16
C ASN A 82 3.20 -8.91 7.01
N ILE A 83 3.67 -7.65 6.96
CA ILE A 83 3.02 -6.54 7.67
C ILE A 83 1.66 -6.26 7.05
N VAL A 84 1.59 -6.08 5.72
CA VAL A 84 0.35 -5.80 4.99
C VAL A 84 -0.69 -6.89 5.23
N GLU A 85 -0.30 -8.16 5.14
CA GLU A 85 -1.18 -9.30 5.43
C GLU A 85 -1.70 -9.24 6.87
N ARG A 86 -0.80 -9.08 7.86
CA ARG A 86 -1.19 -9.07 9.28
C ARG A 86 -2.17 -7.94 9.61
N GLU A 87 -1.94 -6.75 9.08
CA GLU A 87 -2.76 -5.57 9.40
C GLU A 87 -4.07 -5.53 8.59
N LEU A 88 -4.09 -5.99 7.34
CA LEU A 88 -5.22 -5.76 6.43
C LEU A 88 -6.08 -6.99 6.13
N SER A 89 -5.54 -8.22 6.22
CA SER A 89 -6.25 -9.43 5.75
C SER A 89 -7.54 -9.74 6.51
N LYS A 90 -7.73 -9.19 7.71
CA LYS A 90 -8.95 -9.36 8.51
C LYS A 90 -10.10 -8.48 8.03
N GLU A 91 -9.79 -7.35 7.40
CA GLU A 91 -10.79 -6.37 6.97
C GLU A 91 -11.08 -6.46 5.47
N TYR A 92 -10.07 -6.79 4.67
CA TYR A 92 -10.16 -6.78 3.21
C TYR A 92 -10.06 -8.20 2.64
N GLN A 93 -11.01 -8.54 1.77
CA GLN A 93 -11.06 -9.85 1.11
C GLN A 93 -10.00 -9.98 0.01
N THR A 94 -9.60 -8.84 -0.57
CA THR A 94 -8.56 -8.76 -1.59
C THR A 94 -7.67 -7.56 -1.30
N ILE A 95 -6.36 -7.77 -1.29
CA ILE A 95 -5.36 -6.72 -1.13
C ILE A 95 -4.47 -6.74 -2.38
N ASN A 96 -4.47 -5.66 -3.15
CA ASN A 96 -3.53 -5.44 -4.23
C ASN A 96 -2.36 -4.62 -3.67
N LEU A 97 -1.16 -5.18 -3.71
CA LEU A 97 0.03 -4.57 -3.13
C LEU A 97 1.05 -4.25 -4.23
N THR A 98 1.37 -2.97 -4.39
CA THR A 98 2.47 -2.49 -5.24
C THR A 98 3.59 -1.97 -4.35
N ILE A 99 4.80 -2.49 -4.55
CA ILE A 99 6.01 -2.08 -3.84
C ILE A 99 6.95 -1.44 -4.86
N ILE A 100 7.35 -0.20 -4.62
CA ILE A 100 8.17 0.62 -5.52
C ILE A 100 9.50 0.93 -4.84
N GLN A 101 10.60 0.65 -5.54
CA GLN A 101 11.93 1.15 -5.22
C GLN A 101 12.21 2.35 -6.14
N GLU A 102 12.41 3.54 -5.58
CA GLU A 102 12.52 4.77 -6.39
C GLU A 102 13.94 5.09 -6.87
N LYS A 103 14.97 4.68 -6.11
CA LYS A 103 16.38 5.06 -6.36
C LYS A 103 17.31 3.89 -6.08
N PRO A 104 18.41 3.71 -6.85
CA PRO A 104 18.89 4.56 -7.93
C PRO A 104 18.14 4.36 -9.25
N GLN A 105 17.37 3.29 -9.41
CA GLN A 105 16.52 3.02 -10.57
C GLN A 105 15.11 2.73 -10.09
N PHE A 106 14.12 3.11 -10.91
CA PHE A 106 12.72 2.81 -10.63
C PHE A 106 12.47 1.32 -10.90
N ASP A 107 12.16 0.56 -9.86
CA ASP A 107 11.71 -0.83 -9.97
C ASP A 107 10.44 -1.05 -9.14
N SER A 108 9.63 -2.02 -9.54
CA SER A 108 8.38 -2.30 -8.85
C SER A 108 7.96 -3.75 -8.94
N VAL A 109 7.31 -4.23 -7.88
CA VAL A 109 6.67 -5.55 -7.84
C VAL A 109 5.23 -5.42 -7.39
N ASN A 110 4.37 -6.27 -7.96
CA ASN A 110 2.95 -6.31 -7.66
C ASN A 110 2.56 -7.69 -7.14
N TYR A 111 1.71 -7.72 -6.11
CA TYR A 111 1.17 -8.94 -5.52
C TYR A 111 -0.32 -8.78 -5.25
N ILE A 112 -1.03 -9.91 -5.23
CA ILE A 112 -2.45 -9.96 -4.87
C ILE A 112 -2.61 -10.96 -3.73
N PHE A 113 -3.09 -10.50 -2.58
CA PHE A 113 -3.53 -11.38 -1.49
C PHE A 113 -5.03 -11.60 -1.60
N LYS A 114 -5.44 -12.86 -1.74
CA LYS A 114 -6.84 -13.27 -1.81
C LYS A 114 -6.99 -14.70 -1.31
N ASP A 115 -8.11 -15.00 -0.66
CA ASP A 115 -8.41 -16.33 -0.12
C ASP A 115 -7.32 -16.86 0.82
N GLY A 116 -6.72 -15.96 1.62
CA GLY A 116 -5.72 -16.28 2.63
C GLY A 116 -4.31 -16.55 2.08
N LYS A 117 -4.03 -16.25 0.81
CA LYS A 117 -2.72 -16.47 0.20
C LYS A 117 -2.35 -15.38 -0.80
N TRP A 118 -1.05 -15.24 -1.03
CA TRP A 118 -0.49 -14.42 -2.09
C TRP A 118 -0.54 -15.18 -3.43
N ASP A 119 -0.70 -14.45 -4.52
CA ASP A 119 -0.77 -14.96 -5.90
C ASP A 119 0.53 -15.61 -6.38
N LYS A 120 1.68 -15.14 -5.87
CA LYS A 120 3.01 -15.65 -6.23
C LYS A 120 4.02 -15.49 -5.10
N GLU A 121 5.12 -16.23 -5.21
CA GLU A 121 6.26 -16.12 -4.31
C GLU A 121 7.01 -14.79 -4.46
N VAL A 122 7.81 -14.43 -3.45
CA VAL A 122 8.76 -13.32 -3.58
C VAL A 122 9.98 -13.83 -4.34
N GLU A 123 10.26 -13.18 -5.47
CA GLU A 123 11.45 -13.44 -6.30
C GLU A 123 12.65 -12.63 -5.80
#